data_AF-D7A219-F1
#
_entry.id   AF-D7A219-F1
#
_cell.length_a   1.000
_cell.length_b   1.000
_cell.length_c   1.000
_cell.angle_alpha   90.00
_cell.angle_beta   90.00
_cell.angle_gamma   90.00
#
_symmetry.space_group_name_H-M   'P 1'
#
loop_
_entity.id
_entity.type
_entity.pdbx_description
1 polymer ?
#
loop_
_entity_poly.entity_id
_entity_poly.type
_entity_poly.pdbx_seq_one_letter_code
_entity_poly.pdbx_strand_id
1 'polypeptide(L)'
;MIDGRTTGAVPTMPVAHWDVVLPDEVATGRLAMDLAAMLRPGDLVALDGDLGAGKTTLARALIRELAGDPELEVPSPTFTLMQTYDLPRHRVVHADLYRLSDASELDELGWQEQTDGAVTLVEWPERAEGAVLKTDRLEVHISMPQDRPETARRVRLLGYGRLAGALYRMRAIRSLIDSTGFGPARRRHLQGDASTRSYERLVGAKRNAILMNAPRRPDGPPVRAGRSYSAVAHLAEDVKPFVAMARGLRARGFSAPAIYGGDLDAGLLVIEDLGEEGVLAGTPPAPVPERYEASVDVLAALHALDLPATLAVASGIDHQIPPYDLEALTIEAELLLDWYLPHCGVALPADARQSFRQLWAAALAPSLAQKPVWTLRDFHSPNLMWLPQREGIAKVGLLDFQDAVMGPPAYDVVSLAQDARVDVPEALELHLLGRYVKARREADADFDMRGFAASYAVMGAQRATKILGIFARLNHRDRKPGYLRHMPRIWNYLQRCLAFTDLEALAGWYKDHVPPPRLHGRPEGAVGMPAPAPVPAAPLAPPRPAEAAPKAPPAAPPAEAPPPTEAAAVTETPSAPATVAEAPAAETPPDAVPSEAASTQTPNDPATT
;
A
#
# COMPACT_ATOMS: atom_id res chain seq x y z
N MET A 1 -30.15 -38.99 39.96
CA MET A 1 -29.12 -39.17 38.92
C MET A 1 -29.58 -38.39 37.69
N ILE A 2 -28.89 -37.28 37.41
CA ILE A 2 -28.39 -36.80 36.11
C ILE A 2 -29.27 -37.20 34.90
N ASP A 3 -29.91 -36.28 34.17
CA ASP A 3 -29.18 -35.45 33.20
C ASP A 3 -29.89 -34.15 32.79
N GLY A 4 -29.07 -33.12 32.57
CA GLY A 4 -29.47 -31.77 32.20
C GLY A 4 -29.59 -31.58 30.68
N ARG A 5 -30.52 -30.73 30.28
CA ARG A 5 -30.49 -30.02 29.00
C ARG A 5 -30.79 -28.55 29.25
N THR A 6 -29.75 -27.85 29.71
CA THR A 6 -29.61 -26.42 29.53
C THR A 6 -29.23 -26.22 28.06
N THR A 7 -30.19 -25.87 27.21
CA THR A 7 -29.89 -25.28 25.90
C THR A 7 -29.34 -23.88 26.18
N GLY A 8 -28.02 -23.81 26.33
CA GLY A 8 -27.30 -22.59 26.66
C GLY A 8 -27.44 -21.57 25.55
N ALA A 9 -28.28 -20.56 25.78
CA ALA A 9 -28.06 -19.26 25.16
C ALA A 9 -26.65 -18.80 25.57
N VAL A 10 -25.82 -18.45 24.61
CA VAL A 10 -24.60 -17.69 24.90
C VAL A 10 -24.91 -16.23 24.58
N PRO A 11 -25.51 -15.46 25.52
CA PRO A 11 -25.37 -14.02 25.46
C PRO A 11 -23.92 -13.73 25.80
N THR A 12 -23.06 -13.77 24.79
CA THR A 12 -21.77 -13.09 24.87
C THR A 12 -22.07 -11.61 25.00
N MET A 13 -21.42 -10.91 25.93
CA MET A 13 -21.48 -9.44 25.94
C MET A 13 -20.80 -8.92 24.66
N PRO A 14 -21.29 -7.83 24.04
CA PRO A 14 -20.63 -7.26 22.87
C PRO A 14 -19.20 -6.83 23.23
N VAL A 15 -18.25 -7.17 22.36
CA VAL A 15 -16.82 -6.85 22.59
C VAL A 15 -16.47 -5.48 22.01
N ALA A 16 -17.26 -4.98 21.05
CA ALA A 16 -17.18 -3.62 20.54
C ALA A 16 -18.58 -3.01 20.38
N HIS A 17 -18.70 -1.72 20.68
CA HIS A 17 -19.93 -0.95 20.49
C HIS A 17 -19.63 0.38 19.78
N TRP A 18 -20.57 0.84 18.96
CA TRP A 18 -20.53 2.17 18.37
C TRP A 18 -21.94 2.71 18.13
N ASP A 19 -22.27 3.82 18.80
CA ASP A 19 -23.49 4.59 18.55
C ASP A 19 -23.20 5.73 17.57
N VAL A 20 -24.06 5.89 16.56
CA VAL A 20 -23.98 6.95 15.55
C VAL A 20 -25.36 7.53 15.25
N VAL A 21 -25.39 8.83 15.01
CA VAL A 21 -26.59 9.53 14.52
C VAL A 21 -26.41 9.80 13.03
N LEU A 22 -27.36 9.31 12.24
CA LEU A 22 -27.43 9.49 10.80
C LEU A 22 -28.48 10.58 10.54
N PRO A 23 -28.09 11.81 10.17
CA PRO A 23 -29.05 12.91 10.01
C PRO A 23 -29.97 12.77 8.78
N ASP A 24 -29.55 12.00 7.78
CA ASP A 24 -30.20 11.87 6.48
C ASP A 24 -29.86 10.52 5.81
N GLU A 25 -30.49 10.26 4.66
CA GLU A 25 -30.24 9.06 3.85
C GLU A 25 -28.80 8.99 3.31
N VAL A 26 -28.15 10.14 3.09
CA VAL A 26 -26.75 10.19 2.66
C VAL A 26 -25.82 9.67 3.76
N ALA A 27 -26.14 9.90 5.04
CA ALA A 27 -25.43 9.32 6.16
C ALA A 27 -25.68 7.81 6.30
N THR A 28 -26.89 7.34 6.00
CA THR A 28 -27.19 5.90 5.89
C THR A 28 -26.38 5.23 4.79
N GLY A 29 -26.28 5.86 3.61
CA GLY A 29 -25.43 5.38 2.53
C GLY A 29 -23.93 5.34 2.92
N ARG A 30 -23.45 6.34 3.66
CA ARG A 30 -22.07 6.34 4.19
C ARG A 30 -21.82 5.21 5.18
N LEU A 31 -22.76 4.94 6.09
CA LEU A 31 -22.67 3.79 6.98
C LEU A 31 -22.66 2.48 6.18
N ALA A 32 -23.50 2.35 5.15
CA ALA A 32 -23.53 1.19 4.28
C ALA A 32 -22.19 0.97 3.56
N MET A 33 -21.58 2.02 3.02
CA MET A 33 -20.23 1.97 2.42
C MET A 33 -19.17 1.52 3.43
N ASP A 34 -19.22 2.02 4.67
CA ASP A 34 -18.27 1.64 5.71
C ASP A 34 -18.44 0.17 6.14
N LEU A 35 -19.68 -0.31 6.23
CA LEU A 35 -20.02 -1.72 6.46
C LEU A 35 -19.53 -2.60 5.31
N ALA A 36 -19.81 -2.22 4.06
CA ALA A 36 -19.38 -2.95 2.87
C ALA A 36 -17.86 -3.16 2.84
N ALA A 37 -17.09 -2.16 3.28
CA ALA A 37 -15.63 -2.22 3.30
C ALA A 37 -15.05 -3.20 4.33
N MET A 38 -15.81 -3.57 5.38
CA MET A 38 -15.32 -4.48 6.43
C MET A 38 -15.85 -5.92 6.33
N LEU A 39 -16.96 -6.14 5.62
CA LEU A 39 -17.60 -7.44 5.50
C LEU A 39 -16.82 -8.41 4.60
N ARG A 40 -16.93 -9.70 4.92
CA ARG A 40 -16.30 -10.82 4.24
C ARG A 40 -17.29 -11.97 4.07
N PRO A 41 -17.08 -12.86 3.07
CA PRO A 41 -17.80 -14.12 2.95
C PRO A 41 -17.94 -14.85 4.29
N GLY A 42 -19.15 -15.24 4.67
CA GLY A 42 -19.50 -15.90 5.93
C GLY A 42 -20.03 -14.98 7.03
N ASP A 43 -19.87 -13.67 6.89
CA ASP A 43 -20.30 -12.68 7.89
C ASP A 43 -21.81 -12.54 7.98
N LEU A 44 -22.29 -12.29 9.20
CA LEU A 44 -23.71 -12.07 9.48
C LEU A 44 -23.94 -10.68 10.07
N VAL A 45 -24.89 -9.95 9.48
CA VAL A 45 -25.39 -8.66 9.95
C VAL A 45 -26.86 -8.81 10.33
N ALA A 46 -27.15 -8.71 11.63
CA ALA A 46 -28.49 -8.75 12.18
C ALA A 46 -29.03 -7.31 12.30
N LEU A 47 -30.13 -7.03 11.61
CA LEU A 47 -30.78 -5.71 11.54
C LEU A 47 -32.03 -5.73 12.44
N ASP A 48 -31.96 -4.99 13.53
CA ASP A 48 -33.04 -4.87 14.52
C ASP A 48 -33.58 -3.42 14.55
N GLY A 49 -34.86 -3.28 14.89
CA GLY A 49 -35.53 -1.99 15.02
C GLY A 49 -36.99 -2.02 14.62
N ASP A 50 -37.73 -0.97 14.98
CA ASP A 50 -39.17 -0.88 14.73
C ASP A 50 -39.55 -0.91 13.24
N LEU A 51 -40.83 -1.12 12.97
CA LEU A 51 -41.38 -0.97 11.62
C LEU A 51 -41.14 0.47 11.11
N GLY A 52 -40.61 0.61 9.90
CA GLY A 52 -40.25 1.91 9.33
C GLY A 52 -38.92 2.49 9.82
N ALA A 53 -38.20 1.81 10.72
CA ALA A 53 -36.90 2.27 11.21
C ALA A 53 -35.81 2.35 10.10
N GLY A 54 -36.02 1.76 8.92
CA GLY A 54 -35.11 1.88 7.78
C GLY A 54 -34.12 0.72 7.63
N LYS A 55 -34.40 -0.44 8.22
CA LYS A 55 -33.63 -1.68 8.08
C LYS A 55 -33.40 -2.05 6.60
N THR A 56 -34.48 -2.19 5.84
CA THR A 56 -34.41 -2.48 4.38
C THR A 56 -33.68 -1.39 3.60
N THR A 57 -33.78 -0.12 4.00
CA THR A 57 -33.04 0.98 3.37
C THR A 57 -31.53 0.79 3.54
N LEU A 58 -31.08 0.45 4.75
CA LEU A 58 -29.67 0.15 5.02
C LEU A 58 -29.22 -1.12 4.27
N ALA A 59 -30.01 -2.19 4.30
CA ALA A 59 -29.71 -3.44 3.61
C ALA A 59 -29.54 -3.22 2.09
N ARG A 60 -30.46 -2.46 1.48
CA ARG A 60 -30.40 -2.07 0.07
C ARG A 60 -29.15 -1.27 -0.26
N ALA A 61 -28.85 -0.24 0.52
CA ALA A 61 -27.64 0.55 0.33
C ALA A 61 -26.39 -0.31 0.42
N LEU A 62 -26.34 -1.24 1.39
CA LEU A 62 -25.22 -2.15 1.59
C LEU A 62 -25.04 -3.13 0.43
N ILE A 63 -26.12 -3.73 -0.07
CA ILE A 63 -26.08 -4.67 -1.20
C ILE A 63 -25.59 -3.97 -2.47
N ARG A 64 -26.06 -2.74 -2.74
CA ARG A 64 -25.60 -1.93 -3.87
C ARG A 64 -24.11 -1.61 -3.80
N GLU A 65 -23.61 -1.24 -2.62
CA GLU A 65 -22.18 -0.99 -2.40
C GLU A 65 -21.35 -2.26 -2.59
N LEU A 66 -21.79 -3.41 -2.07
CA LEU A 66 -21.13 -4.70 -2.28
C LEU A 66 -21.16 -5.14 -3.76
N ALA A 67 -22.21 -4.79 -4.50
CA ALA A 67 -22.33 -5.06 -5.92
C ALA A 67 -21.46 -4.14 -6.78
N GLY A 68 -21.12 -2.95 -6.25
CA GLY A 68 -20.51 -1.88 -7.04
C GLY A 68 -21.48 -1.28 -8.07
N ASP A 69 -22.79 -1.44 -7.85
CA ASP A 69 -23.86 -1.00 -8.74
C ASP A 69 -24.91 -0.21 -7.94
N PRO A 70 -24.94 1.13 -8.05
CA PRO A 70 -25.89 1.97 -7.33
C PRO A 70 -27.34 1.80 -7.83
N GLU A 71 -27.53 1.32 -9.07
CA GLU A 71 -28.85 1.17 -9.70
C GLU A 71 -29.43 -0.24 -9.51
N LEU A 72 -28.67 -1.17 -8.92
CA LEU A 72 -29.14 -2.52 -8.64
C LEU A 72 -30.48 -2.51 -7.91
N GLU A 73 -31.45 -3.24 -8.46
CA GLU A 73 -32.74 -3.46 -7.81
C GLU A 73 -32.56 -4.40 -6.62
N VAL A 74 -32.91 -3.91 -5.43
CA VAL A 74 -32.87 -4.68 -4.18
C VAL A 74 -34.24 -4.52 -3.52
N PRO A 75 -35.26 -5.27 -3.98
CA PRO A 75 -36.59 -5.23 -3.39
C PRO A 75 -36.56 -5.78 -1.95
N SER A 76 -37.53 -5.39 -1.13
CA SER A 76 -37.65 -5.95 0.22
C SER A 76 -38.06 -7.42 0.13
N PRO A 77 -37.34 -8.37 0.76
CA PRO A 77 -37.72 -9.77 0.76
C PRO A 77 -38.91 -10.07 1.67
N THR A 78 -39.66 -9.08 2.18
CA THR A 78 -40.79 -9.26 3.12
C THR A 78 -41.82 -10.32 2.69
N PHE A 79 -42.04 -10.51 1.39
CA PHE A 79 -42.93 -11.57 0.87
C PHE A 79 -42.20 -12.86 0.47
N THR A 80 -40.98 -12.76 -0.03
CA THR A 80 -40.17 -13.93 -0.43
C THR A 80 -39.40 -14.54 0.74
N LEU A 81 -39.40 -13.87 1.89
CA LEU A 81 -38.63 -14.08 3.13
C LEU A 81 -37.11 -14.05 2.96
N MET A 82 -36.59 -14.45 1.80
CA MET A 82 -35.18 -14.47 1.49
C MET A 82 -34.95 -14.14 0.01
N GLN A 83 -33.87 -13.41 -0.28
CA GLN A 83 -33.35 -13.18 -1.63
C GLN A 83 -31.84 -13.32 -1.64
N THR A 84 -31.34 -13.82 -2.76
CA THR A 84 -29.91 -14.10 -2.95
C THR A 84 -29.39 -13.31 -4.15
N TYR A 85 -28.23 -12.71 -3.97
CA TYR A 85 -27.55 -11.89 -4.96
C TYR A 85 -26.16 -12.50 -5.22
N ASP A 86 -25.95 -13.06 -6.40
CA ASP A 86 -24.65 -13.58 -6.81
C ASP A 86 -23.80 -12.43 -7.37
N LEU A 87 -23.01 -11.79 -6.50
CA LEU A 87 -22.17 -10.64 -6.86
C LEU A 87 -20.78 -11.11 -7.35
N PRO A 88 -20.04 -10.27 -8.09
CA PRO A 88 -18.73 -10.64 -8.65
C PRO A 88 -17.69 -11.09 -7.62
N ARG A 89 -17.80 -10.63 -6.36
CA ARG A 89 -16.84 -10.95 -5.29
C ARG A 89 -17.32 -12.07 -4.36
N HIS A 90 -18.62 -12.12 -4.06
CA HIS A 90 -19.23 -13.09 -3.15
C HIS A 90 -20.76 -13.02 -3.20
N ARG A 91 -21.41 -14.11 -2.82
CA ARG A 91 -22.86 -14.16 -2.63
C ARG A 91 -23.30 -13.30 -1.44
N VAL A 92 -24.43 -12.62 -1.59
CA VAL A 92 -25.13 -11.96 -0.49
C VAL A 92 -26.53 -12.56 -0.34
N VAL A 93 -26.92 -12.85 0.90
CA VAL A 93 -28.28 -13.29 1.25
C VAL A 93 -28.93 -12.19 2.06
N HIS A 94 -30.12 -11.76 1.65
CA HIS A 94 -30.96 -10.81 2.38
C HIS A 94 -32.24 -11.51 2.80
N ALA A 95 -32.42 -11.68 4.10
CA ALA A 95 -33.61 -12.28 4.69
C ALA A 95 -34.40 -11.26 5.52
N ASP A 96 -35.72 -11.32 5.43
CA ASP A 96 -36.66 -10.58 6.26
C ASP A 96 -37.58 -11.58 6.95
N LEU A 97 -37.34 -11.79 8.25
CA LEU A 97 -38.00 -12.84 9.03
C LEU A 97 -39.26 -12.36 9.73
N TYR A 98 -39.76 -11.15 9.46
CA TYR A 98 -40.90 -10.56 10.16
C TYR A 98 -42.15 -11.46 10.20
N ARG A 99 -42.36 -12.24 9.13
CA ARG A 99 -43.50 -13.15 8.97
C ARG A 99 -43.22 -14.61 9.32
N LEU A 100 -41.99 -14.93 9.71
CA LEU A 100 -41.62 -16.27 10.15
C LEU A 100 -42.38 -16.59 11.44
N SER A 101 -43.11 -17.71 11.45
CA SER A 101 -43.86 -18.14 12.62
C SER A 101 -43.02 -19.05 13.52
N ASP A 102 -42.22 -19.93 12.90
CA ASP A 102 -41.28 -20.82 13.60
C ASP A 102 -39.89 -20.86 12.92
N ALA A 103 -38.82 -20.94 13.72
CA ALA A 103 -37.45 -20.96 13.22
C ALA A 103 -37.12 -22.17 12.32
N SER A 104 -37.85 -23.29 12.46
CA SER A 104 -37.68 -24.49 11.63
C SER A 104 -38.08 -24.29 10.17
N GLU A 105 -38.91 -23.28 9.87
CA GLU A 105 -39.26 -22.91 8.49
C GLU A 105 -38.04 -22.43 7.67
N LEU A 106 -36.95 -22.00 8.33
CA LEU A 106 -35.71 -21.62 7.65
C LEU A 106 -35.06 -22.78 6.89
N ASP A 107 -35.20 -24.01 7.39
CA ASP A 107 -34.65 -25.18 6.71
C ASP A 107 -35.37 -25.43 5.37
N GLU A 108 -36.69 -25.21 5.32
CA GLU A 108 -37.48 -25.32 4.09
C GLU A 108 -37.11 -24.23 3.06
N LEU A 109 -36.64 -23.08 3.52
CA LEU A 109 -36.12 -22.00 2.66
C LEU A 109 -34.71 -22.27 2.15
N GLY A 110 -34.06 -23.37 2.57
CA GLY A 110 -32.70 -23.71 2.19
C GLY A 110 -31.65 -22.81 2.84
N TRP A 111 -31.91 -22.32 4.06
CA TRP A 111 -31.06 -21.36 4.77
C TRP A 111 -29.58 -21.77 4.81
N GLN A 112 -29.28 -23.02 5.18
CA GLN A 112 -27.90 -23.50 5.29
C GLN A 112 -27.17 -23.42 3.95
N GLU A 113 -27.78 -23.90 2.87
CA GLU A 113 -27.19 -23.94 1.54
C GLU A 113 -26.97 -22.54 0.95
N GLN A 114 -27.89 -21.61 1.22
CA GLN A 114 -27.81 -20.26 0.68
C GLN A 114 -26.82 -19.38 1.46
N THR A 115 -26.75 -19.56 2.79
CA THR A 115 -25.88 -18.74 3.66
C THR A 115 -24.46 -19.28 3.81
N ASP A 116 -24.19 -20.50 3.35
CA ASP A 116 -22.83 -21.05 3.36
C ASP A 116 -21.88 -20.18 2.53
N GLY A 117 -20.85 -19.66 3.20
CA GLY A 117 -19.90 -18.71 2.62
C GLY A 117 -20.48 -17.37 2.16
N ALA A 118 -21.76 -17.07 2.36
CA ALA A 118 -22.36 -15.80 1.94
C ALA A 118 -22.17 -14.69 3.00
N VAL A 119 -22.25 -13.43 2.57
CA VAL A 119 -22.56 -12.33 3.49
C VAL A 119 -24.08 -12.36 3.73
N THR A 120 -24.51 -12.48 4.98
CA THR A 120 -25.93 -12.64 5.32
C THR A 120 -26.45 -11.41 6.05
N LEU A 121 -27.50 -10.80 5.54
CA LEU A 121 -28.25 -9.70 6.15
C LEU A 121 -29.60 -10.24 6.63
N VAL A 122 -29.89 -10.11 7.92
CA VAL A 122 -31.14 -10.63 8.52
C VAL A 122 -31.89 -9.51 9.18
N GLU A 123 -33.06 -9.16 8.65
CA GLU A 123 -34.02 -8.29 9.33
C GLU A 123 -34.90 -9.14 10.27
N TRP A 124 -35.20 -8.57 11.45
CA TRP A 124 -35.98 -9.23 12.51
C TRP A 124 -35.32 -10.54 13.01
N PRO A 125 -34.04 -10.49 13.41
CA PRO A 125 -33.28 -11.68 13.83
C PRO A 125 -33.92 -12.41 15.02
N GLU A 126 -34.70 -11.71 15.85
CA GLU A 126 -35.33 -12.24 17.05
C GLU A 126 -36.33 -13.37 16.77
N ARG A 127 -36.84 -13.45 15.53
CA ARG A 127 -37.77 -14.51 15.09
C ARG A 127 -37.11 -15.87 14.96
N ALA A 128 -35.78 -15.92 14.90
CA ALA A 128 -35.04 -17.16 14.73
C ALA A 128 -33.68 -17.15 15.42
N GLU A 129 -33.52 -16.45 16.56
CA GLU A 129 -32.21 -16.21 17.20
C GLU A 129 -31.35 -17.47 17.33
N GLY A 130 -31.94 -18.55 17.85
CA GLY A 130 -31.25 -19.82 18.08
C GLY A 130 -30.81 -20.55 16.81
N ALA A 131 -31.34 -20.18 15.64
CA ALA A 131 -31.00 -20.78 14.35
C ALA A 131 -30.09 -19.88 13.49
N VAL A 132 -30.19 -18.56 13.62
CA VAL A 132 -29.49 -17.60 12.74
C VAL A 132 -28.28 -16.95 13.37
N LEU A 133 -28.28 -16.68 14.68
CA LEU A 133 -27.21 -15.88 15.30
C LEU A 133 -25.93 -16.71 15.48
N LYS A 134 -24.92 -16.38 14.68
CA LYS A 134 -23.57 -16.95 14.78
C LYS A 134 -22.77 -16.31 15.93
N THR A 135 -21.69 -16.98 16.33
CA THR A 135 -20.71 -16.44 17.29
C THR A 135 -20.08 -15.13 16.77
N ASP A 136 -19.65 -15.13 15.50
CA ASP A 136 -19.19 -13.94 14.80
C ASP A 136 -20.38 -13.27 14.11
N ARG A 137 -20.79 -12.10 14.60
CA ARG A 137 -21.90 -11.33 14.03
C ARG A 137 -21.78 -9.83 14.33
N LEU A 138 -22.49 -9.04 13.55
CA LEU A 138 -22.72 -7.62 13.79
C LEU A 138 -24.22 -7.40 14.00
N GLU A 139 -24.61 -6.88 15.15
CA GLU A 139 -25.98 -6.44 15.40
C GLU A 139 -26.08 -4.93 15.15
N VAL A 140 -27.12 -4.52 14.43
CA VAL A 140 -27.37 -3.14 14.02
C VAL A 140 -28.78 -2.78 14.48
N HIS A 141 -28.87 -2.08 15.60
CA HIS A 141 -30.14 -1.58 16.12
C HIS A 141 -30.42 -0.20 15.55
N ILE A 142 -31.53 -0.05 14.85
CA ILE A 142 -31.92 1.19 14.19
C ILE A 142 -33.18 1.73 14.87
N SER A 143 -33.11 2.99 15.33
CA SER A 143 -34.23 3.69 15.96
C SER A 143 -34.44 5.08 15.36
N MET A 144 -35.67 5.58 15.42
CA MET A 144 -36.02 6.93 14.98
C MET A 144 -35.83 7.92 16.14
N PRO A 145 -35.00 8.96 15.99
CA PRO A 145 -34.89 10.03 16.98
C PRO A 145 -36.22 10.78 17.13
N GLN A 146 -36.56 11.21 18.35
CA GLN A 146 -37.81 11.93 18.61
C GLN A 146 -37.87 13.31 17.95
N ASP A 147 -36.73 13.97 17.75
CA ASP A 147 -36.65 15.33 17.19
C ASP A 147 -36.86 15.36 15.66
N ARG A 148 -36.36 14.34 14.95
CA ARG A 148 -36.39 14.25 13.48
C ARG A 148 -36.65 12.81 13.00
N PRO A 149 -37.79 12.20 13.35
CA PRO A 149 -38.06 10.78 13.07
C PRO A 149 -38.16 10.47 11.57
N GLU A 150 -38.57 11.43 10.74
CA GLU A 150 -38.72 11.21 9.30
C GLU A 150 -37.40 11.11 8.55
N THR A 151 -36.38 11.88 8.96
CA THR A 151 -35.11 11.97 8.21
C THR A 151 -33.94 11.29 8.91
N ALA A 152 -33.88 11.36 10.25
CA ALA A 152 -32.72 10.92 11.00
C ALA A 152 -32.90 9.50 11.54
N ARG A 153 -31.79 8.80 11.75
CA ARG A 153 -31.74 7.49 12.42
C ARG A 153 -30.67 7.50 13.50
N ARG A 154 -30.93 6.87 14.64
CA ARG A 154 -29.91 6.51 15.62
C ARG A 154 -29.60 5.04 15.44
N VAL A 155 -28.35 4.74 15.12
CA VAL A 155 -27.88 3.38 14.89
C VAL A 155 -26.90 3.01 16.00
N ARG A 156 -27.16 1.88 16.65
CA ARG A 156 -26.23 1.23 17.58
C ARG A 156 -25.69 -0.03 16.94
N LEU A 157 -24.38 -0.10 16.79
CA LEU A 157 -23.64 -1.22 16.23
C LEU A 157 -23.00 -2.01 17.37
N LEU A 158 -23.24 -3.31 17.43
CA LEU A 158 -22.64 -4.23 18.40
C LEU A 158 -21.91 -5.34 17.66
N GLY A 159 -20.59 -5.42 17.86
CA GLY A 159 -19.74 -6.40 17.20
C GLY A 159 -19.38 -7.57 18.13
N TYR A 160 -19.45 -8.79 17.60
CA TYR A 160 -19.11 -10.03 18.28
C TYR A 160 -18.01 -10.79 17.53
N GLY A 161 -17.14 -11.44 18.29
CA GLY A 161 -16.00 -12.20 17.77
C GLY A 161 -15.17 -11.42 16.75
N ARG A 162 -14.95 -11.94 15.54
CA ARG A 162 -14.13 -11.26 14.52
C ARG A 162 -14.71 -9.89 14.12
N LEU A 163 -16.05 -9.76 14.07
CA LEU A 163 -16.72 -8.51 13.68
C LEU A 163 -16.57 -7.41 14.74
N ALA A 164 -16.25 -7.74 15.98
CA ALA A 164 -15.89 -6.75 17.00
C ALA A 164 -14.62 -5.97 16.62
N GLY A 165 -13.56 -6.69 16.24
CA GLY A 165 -12.30 -6.07 15.79
C GLY A 165 -12.48 -5.28 14.50
N ALA A 166 -13.32 -5.78 13.59
CA ALA A 166 -13.66 -5.07 12.36
C ALA A 166 -14.45 -3.78 12.62
N LEU A 167 -15.39 -3.78 13.58
CA LEU A 167 -16.15 -2.60 14.00
C LEU A 167 -15.23 -1.52 14.62
N TYR A 168 -14.29 -1.92 15.49
CA TYR A 168 -13.28 -0.99 16.02
C TYR A 168 -12.47 -0.35 14.89
N ARG A 169 -12.03 -1.17 13.92
CA ARG A 169 -11.26 -0.69 12.77
C ARG A 169 -12.07 0.26 11.88
N MET A 170 -13.32 -0.07 11.61
CA MET A 170 -14.24 0.77 10.83
C MET A 170 -14.44 2.13 11.49
N ARG A 171 -14.66 2.17 12.82
CA ARG A 171 -14.80 3.41 13.58
C ARG A 171 -13.52 4.28 13.51
N ALA A 172 -12.35 3.67 13.67
CA ALA A 172 -11.08 4.39 13.56
C ALA A 172 -10.87 5.00 12.16
N ILE A 173 -11.16 4.23 11.10
CA ILE A 173 -11.13 4.70 9.71
C ILE A 173 -12.09 5.87 9.51
N ARG A 174 -13.35 5.74 9.95
CA ARG A 174 -14.35 6.79 9.81
C ARG A 174 -13.91 8.09 10.48
N SER A 175 -13.48 8.00 11.74
CA SER A 175 -12.97 9.14 12.52
C SER A 175 -11.81 9.85 11.81
N LEU A 176 -10.89 9.09 11.24
CA LEU A 176 -9.76 9.65 10.49
C LEU A 176 -10.20 10.35 9.21
N ILE A 177 -11.08 9.74 8.41
CA ILE A 177 -11.56 10.36 7.17
C ILE A 177 -12.33 11.66 7.48
N ASP A 178 -13.14 11.67 8.55
CA ASP A 178 -13.92 12.85 8.93
C ASP A 178 -13.03 13.99 9.43
N SER A 179 -12.07 13.69 10.32
CA SER A 179 -11.12 14.67 10.86
C SER A 179 -10.16 15.25 9.82
N THR A 180 -9.95 14.57 8.70
CA THR A 180 -9.10 15.03 7.60
C THR A 180 -9.86 15.78 6.50
N GLY A 181 -11.17 16.02 6.71
CA GLY A 181 -12.02 16.78 5.79
C GLY A 181 -12.51 15.99 4.57
N PHE A 182 -12.39 14.66 4.61
CA PHE A 182 -12.86 13.76 3.55
C PHE A 182 -14.14 13.01 3.93
N GLY A 183 -14.86 13.43 4.97
CA GLY A 183 -16.05 12.73 5.48
C GLY A 183 -17.12 12.38 4.41
N PRO A 184 -17.46 13.30 3.49
CA PRO A 184 -18.40 13.02 2.39
C PRO A 184 -17.81 12.21 1.23
N ALA A 185 -16.53 11.86 1.24
CA ALA A 185 -15.86 11.21 0.11
C ALA A 185 -16.39 9.78 -0.10
N ARG A 186 -16.58 9.41 -1.37
CA ARG A 186 -16.78 8.00 -1.74
C ARG A 186 -15.46 7.24 -1.63
N ARG A 187 -15.52 5.97 -1.26
CA ARG A 187 -14.35 5.10 -1.10
C ARG A 187 -14.28 4.13 -2.28
N ARG A 188 -13.14 4.09 -2.97
CA ARG A 188 -12.87 3.11 -4.03
C ARG A 188 -11.64 2.30 -3.67
N HIS A 189 -11.81 1.00 -3.52
CA HIS A 189 -10.67 0.10 -3.27
C HIS A 189 -9.68 0.16 -4.44
N LEU A 190 -8.39 0.33 -4.12
CA LEU A 190 -7.31 0.22 -5.08
C LEU A 190 -6.70 -1.18 -4.97
N GLN A 191 -6.45 -1.81 -6.11
CA GLN A 191 -5.83 -3.13 -6.11
C GLN A 191 -4.40 -3.02 -5.54
N GLY A 192 -4.22 -3.54 -4.33
CA GLY A 192 -2.93 -3.56 -3.64
C GLY A 192 -1.96 -4.58 -4.22
N ASP A 193 -0.73 -4.52 -3.75
CA ASP A 193 0.30 -5.50 -4.04
C ASP A 193 0.05 -6.80 -3.24
N ALA A 194 1.04 -7.70 -3.19
CA ALA A 194 0.93 -8.95 -2.43
C ALA A 194 0.90 -8.76 -0.90
N SER A 195 0.82 -7.54 -0.40
CA SER A 195 1.05 -7.22 1.00
C SER A 195 -0.24 -7.14 1.83
N THR A 196 -0.08 -7.07 3.15
CA THR A 196 -1.19 -6.91 4.11
C THR A 196 -1.76 -5.49 4.17
N ARG A 197 -1.20 -4.55 3.40
CA ARG A 197 -1.61 -3.15 3.38
C ARG A 197 -2.71 -3.01 2.32
N SER A 198 -3.78 -2.30 2.64
CA SER A 198 -4.81 -1.94 1.67
C SER A 198 -4.88 -0.45 1.46
N TYR A 199 -5.24 -0.06 0.25
CA TYR A 199 -5.37 1.33 -0.17
C TYR A 199 -6.77 1.55 -0.72
N GLU A 200 -7.34 2.70 -0.40
CA GLU A 200 -8.62 3.14 -0.95
C GLU A 200 -8.52 4.58 -1.38
N ARG A 201 -8.97 4.88 -2.59
CA ARG A 201 -9.11 6.26 -3.07
C ARG A 201 -10.36 6.87 -2.45
N LEU A 202 -10.16 7.97 -1.74
CA LEU A 202 -11.21 8.87 -1.25
C LEU A 202 -11.51 9.90 -2.34
N VAL A 203 -12.65 9.77 -2.99
CA VAL A 203 -13.12 10.70 -4.02
C VAL A 203 -13.83 11.86 -3.34
N GLY A 204 -13.07 12.93 -3.05
CA GLY A 204 -13.56 14.12 -2.38
C GLY A 204 -14.08 15.17 -3.36
N ALA A 205 -14.85 16.14 -2.86
CA ALA A 205 -15.47 17.19 -3.69
C ALA A 205 -14.45 18.16 -4.33
N LYS A 206 -13.34 18.45 -3.64
CA LYS A 206 -12.30 19.39 -4.10
C LYS A 206 -11.04 18.70 -4.61
N ARG A 207 -10.70 17.55 -4.02
CA ARG A 207 -9.50 16.76 -4.33
C ARG A 207 -9.70 15.33 -3.86
N ASN A 208 -8.93 14.43 -4.45
CA ASN A 208 -8.84 13.05 -4.00
C ASN A 208 -7.75 12.89 -2.91
N ALA A 209 -7.85 11.80 -2.17
CA ALA A 209 -6.83 11.32 -1.25
C ALA A 209 -6.77 9.80 -1.26
N ILE A 210 -5.73 9.23 -0.68
CA ILE A 210 -5.62 7.79 -0.45
C ILE A 210 -5.74 7.52 1.05
N LEU A 211 -6.68 6.67 1.43
CA LEU A 211 -6.68 6.02 2.73
C LEU A 211 -5.72 4.83 2.66
N MET A 212 -4.68 4.86 3.48
CA MET A 212 -3.77 3.75 3.71
C MET A 212 -4.20 3.02 4.99
N ASN A 213 -4.48 1.73 4.87
CA ASN A 213 -4.78 0.84 5.98
C ASN A 213 -3.67 -0.21 6.09
N ALA A 214 -2.74 0.02 7.01
CA ALA A 214 -1.53 -0.76 7.19
C ALA A 214 -1.33 -1.09 8.69
N PRO A 215 -2.12 -2.02 9.23
CA PRO A 215 -1.96 -2.45 10.62
C PRO A 215 -0.57 -3.04 10.84
N ARG A 216 -0.06 -2.92 12.07
CA ARG A 216 1.26 -3.45 12.43
C ARG A 216 1.35 -4.92 12.06
N ARG A 217 2.41 -5.30 11.33
CA ARG A 217 2.66 -6.69 10.97
C ARG A 217 3.21 -7.43 12.20
N PRO A 218 2.68 -8.61 12.52
CA PRO A 218 3.30 -9.47 13.53
C PRO A 218 4.64 -10.00 12.99
N ASP A 219 5.57 -10.25 13.91
CA ASP A 219 6.83 -10.90 13.59
C ASP A 219 6.62 -12.24 12.90
N GLY A 220 7.34 -12.45 11.80
CA GLY A 220 7.43 -13.76 11.18
C GLY A 220 8.20 -14.75 12.07
N PRO A 221 8.15 -16.06 11.77
CA PRO A 221 8.95 -17.04 12.49
C PRO A 221 10.44 -16.68 12.42
N PRO A 222 11.22 -17.00 13.47
CA PRO A 222 12.65 -16.71 13.48
C PRO A 222 13.37 -17.48 12.38
N VAL A 223 14.21 -16.79 11.62
CA VAL A 223 15.00 -17.36 10.52
C VAL A 223 16.50 -17.32 10.79
N ARG A 224 16.97 -16.37 11.62
CA ARG A 224 18.40 -16.22 11.94
C ARG A 224 18.59 -15.64 13.33
N ALA A 225 19.32 -16.35 14.18
CA ALA A 225 19.64 -15.92 15.55
C ALA A 225 18.41 -15.43 16.35
N GLY A 226 17.28 -16.13 16.22
CA GLY A 226 16.02 -15.77 16.90
C GLY A 226 15.27 -14.58 16.30
N ARG A 227 15.76 -13.95 15.23
CA ARG A 227 15.11 -12.83 14.54
C ARG A 227 14.32 -13.27 13.32
N SER A 228 13.21 -12.60 13.07
CA SER A 228 12.36 -12.77 11.89
C SER A 228 13.07 -12.26 10.62
N TYR A 229 12.59 -12.66 9.43
CA TYR A 229 13.16 -12.16 8.17
C TYR A 229 13.00 -10.64 8.04
N SER A 230 11.86 -10.07 8.47
CA SER A 230 11.64 -8.61 8.45
C SER A 230 12.66 -7.88 9.31
N ALA A 231 12.95 -8.40 10.51
CA ALA A 231 13.93 -7.81 11.41
C ALA A 231 15.36 -7.85 10.85
N VAL A 232 15.76 -8.91 10.16
CA VAL A 232 17.11 -9.00 9.56
C VAL A 232 17.22 -8.18 8.27
N ALA A 233 16.17 -8.15 7.46
CA ALA A 233 16.14 -7.39 6.20
C ALA A 233 15.68 -5.92 6.36
N HIS A 234 15.51 -5.48 7.62
CA HIS A 234 15.07 -4.14 8.02
C HIS A 234 13.78 -3.66 7.33
N LEU A 235 12.78 -4.55 7.23
CA LEU A 235 11.49 -4.22 6.61
C LEU A 235 10.57 -3.48 7.59
N ALA A 236 9.83 -2.50 7.08
CA ALA A 236 8.88 -1.71 7.85
C ALA A 236 7.66 -2.53 8.27
N GLU A 237 7.45 -2.60 9.59
CA GLU A 237 6.35 -3.35 10.20
C GLU A 237 5.13 -2.49 10.52
N ASP A 238 5.30 -1.17 10.59
CA ASP A 238 4.24 -0.19 10.83
C ASP A 238 4.35 1.02 9.87
N VAL A 239 3.52 2.04 10.09
CA VAL A 239 3.46 3.24 9.26
C VAL A 239 4.49 4.31 9.61
N LYS A 240 5.22 4.19 10.73
CA LYS A 240 6.14 5.24 11.20
C LYS A 240 7.29 5.49 10.21
N PRO A 241 7.95 4.46 9.63
CA PRO A 241 8.96 4.66 8.59
C PRO A 241 8.41 5.41 7.37
N PHE A 242 7.19 5.09 6.94
CA PHE A 242 6.52 5.80 5.85
C PHE A 242 6.35 7.29 6.18
N VAL A 243 5.85 7.61 7.38
CA VAL A 243 5.61 9.01 7.79
C VAL A 243 6.91 9.80 7.86
N ALA A 244 7.94 9.23 8.48
CA ALA A 244 9.27 9.83 8.57
C ALA A 244 9.84 10.12 7.18
N MET A 245 9.90 9.11 6.30
CA MET A 245 10.46 9.25 4.97
C MET A 245 9.65 10.21 4.09
N ALA A 246 8.32 10.16 4.12
CA ALA A 246 7.47 11.06 3.35
C ALA A 246 7.73 12.53 3.72
N ARG A 247 7.81 12.84 5.03
CA ARG A 247 8.13 14.19 5.50
C ARG A 247 9.57 14.59 5.20
N GLY A 248 10.52 13.68 5.39
CA GLY A 248 11.94 13.90 5.10
C GLY A 248 12.21 14.23 3.63
N LEU A 249 11.56 13.50 2.72
CA LEU A 249 11.61 13.72 1.27
C LEU A 249 10.96 15.06 0.89
N ARG A 250 9.74 15.31 1.39
CA ARG A 250 9.02 16.57 1.08
C ARG A 250 9.73 17.82 1.59
N ALA A 251 10.33 17.75 2.77
CA ALA A 251 11.12 18.86 3.33
C ALA A 251 12.31 19.26 2.44
N ARG A 252 12.71 18.38 1.51
CA ARG A 252 13.82 18.57 0.56
C ARG A 252 13.35 18.75 -0.89
N GLY A 253 12.04 18.95 -1.10
CA GLY A 253 11.46 19.23 -2.42
C GLY A 253 11.14 17.99 -3.27
N PHE A 254 11.28 16.78 -2.72
CA PHE A 254 10.89 15.55 -3.43
C PHE A 254 9.40 15.26 -3.29
N SER A 255 8.81 14.69 -4.35
CA SER A 255 7.36 14.46 -4.46
C SER A 255 6.90 13.17 -3.78
N ALA A 256 7.15 13.01 -2.47
CA ALA A 256 6.43 12.01 -1.67
C ALA A 256 5.01 12.50 -1.31
N PRO A 257 4.03 11.62 -1.05
CA PRO A 257 2.67 12.01 -0.71
C PRO A 257 2.61 12.91 0.52
N ALA A 258 1.87 14.03 0.44
CA ALA A 258 1.50 14.77 1.65
C ALA A 258 0.69 13.89 2.59
N ILE A 259 0.84 14.08 3.91
CA ILE A 259 0.04 13.37 4.91
C ILE A 259 -0.98 14.35 5.46
N TYR A 260 -2.27 14.11 5.20
CA TYR A 260 -3.36 14.95 5.68
C TYR A 260 -3.75 14.63 7.12
N GLY A 261 -3.55 13.39 7.56
CA GLY A 261 -3.72 12.96 8.94
C GLY A 261 -3.43 11.47 9.09
N GLY A 262 -3.38 10.99 10.33
CA GLY A 262 -3.16 9.58 10.61
C GLY A 262 -3.34 9.20 12.07
N ASP A 263 -3.55 7.91 12.27
CA ASP A 263 -3.49 7.21 13.56
C ASP A 263 -2.37 6.18 13.45
N LEU A 264 -1.22 6.49 14.07
CA LEU A 264 0.01 5.69 13.92
C LEU A 264 -0.08 4.34 14.62
N ASP A 265 -0.79 4.28 15.75
CA ASP A 265 -0.96 3.04 16.53
C ASP A 265 -1.94 2.10 15.83
N ALA A 266 -3.00 2.67 15.24
CA ALA A 266 -3.86 1.92 14.34
C ALA A 266 -3.14 1.57 13.02
N GLY A 267 -2.15 2.33 12.57
CA GLY A 267 -1.57 2.15 11.24
C GLY A 267 -2.53 2.59 10.13
N LEU A 268 -3.14 3.76 10.32
CA LEU A 268 -4.04 4.40 9.37
C LEU A 268 -3.47 5.76 8.95
N LEU A 269 -3.44 6.05 7.66
CA LEU A 269 -3.07 7.37 7.14
C LEU A 269 -4.07 7.81 6.07
N VAL A 270 -4.31 9.12 5.97
CA VAL A 270 -4.93 9.74 4.80
C VAL A 270 -3.88 10.60 4.13
N ILE A 271 -3.51 10.25 2.91
CA ILE A 271 -2.38 10.81 2.18
C ILE A 271 -2.81 11.39 0.83
N GLU A 272 -1.93 12.20 0.24
CA GLU A 272 -2.08 12.76 -1.10
C GLU A 272 -2.22 11.66 -2.16
N ASP A 273 -3.17 11.85 -3.08
CA ASP A 273 -3.30 11.03 -4.28
C ASP A 273 -2.39 11.60 -5.38
N LEU A 274 -1.31 10.87 -5.69
CA LEU A 274 -0.34 11.25 -6.74
C LEU A 274 -0.83 10.89 -8.15
N GLY A 275 -2.07 10.43 -8.32
CA GLY A 275 -2.64 10.08 -9.62
C GLY A 275 -2.42 8.62 -10.00
N GLU A 276 -2.59 8.31 -11.29
CA GLU A 276 -2.48 6.95 -11.85
C GLU A 276 -1.44 6.87 -12.97
N GLU A 277 -0.94 8.00 -13.43
CA GLU A 277 0.01 8.06 -14.52
C GLU A 277 1.40 7.68 -14.02
N GLY A 278 1.97 6.57 -14.49
CA GLY A 278 3.30 6.10 -14.10
C GLY A 278 4.40 6.51 -15.09
N VAL A 279 5.57 5.89 -14.96
CA VAL A 279 6.71 6.08 -15.87
C VAL A 279 6.70 5.16 -17.11
N LEU A 280 5.69 4.30 -17.23
CA LEU A 280 5.48 3.39 -18.38
C LEU A 280 4.31 3.87 -19.25
N ALA A 281 4.36 3.54 -20.54
CA ALA A 281 3.26 3.77 -21.47
C ALA A 281 3.13 2.64 -22.51
N GLY A 282 2.00 2.58 -23.21
CA GLY A 282 1.77 1.63 -24.30
C GLY A 282 1.23 0.26 -23.87
N THR A 283 1.00 -0.62 -24.84
CA THR A 283 0.53 -2.00 -24.64
C THR A 283 1.26 -2.91 -25.63
N PRO A 284 2.21 -3.75 -25.19
CA PRO A 284 2.65 -3.94 -23.80
C PRO A 284 3.31 -2.67 -23.20
N PRO A 285 3.26 -2.46 -21.87
CA PRO A 285 3.90 -1.32 -21.23
C PRO A 285 5.41 -1.30 -21.47
N ALA A 286 5.95 -0.14 -21.82
CA ALA A 286 7.38 0.11 -22.03
C ALA A 286 7.85 1.38 -21.29
N PRO A 287 9.14 1.49 -20.94
CA PRO A 287 9.70 2.69 -20.34
C PRO A 287 9.49 3.92 -21.23
N VAL A 288 9.04 5.03 -20.66
CA VAL A 288 9.06 6.32 -21.34
C VAL A 288 10.41 6.98 -21.04
N PRO A 289 11.31 7.17 -22.04
CA PRO A 289 12.68 7.63 -21.78
C PRO A 289 12.76 8.92 -20.97
N GLU A 290 11.97 9.94 -21.33
CA GLU A 290 11.90 11.22 -20.61
C GLU A 290 11.57 11.05 -19.12
N ARG A 291 10.67 10.13 -18.78
CA ARG A 291 10.23 9.91 -17.39
C ARG A 291 11.28 9.15 -16.59
N TYR A 292 11.99 8.23 -17.23
CA TYR A 292 13.14 7.54 -16.64
C TYR A 292 14.33 8.48 -16.43
N GLU A 293 14.59 9.38 -17.38
CA GLU A 293 15.60 10.44 -17.25
C GLU A 293 15.28 11.37 -16.07
N ALA A 294 14.04 11.84 -15.94
CA ALA A 294 13.62 12.63 -14.79
C ALA A 294 13.75 11.86 -13.47
N SER A 295 13.51 10.54 -13.50
CA SER A 295 13.62 9.67 -12.32
C SER A 295 15.08 9.45 -11.90
N VAL A 296 16.01 9.34 -12.84
CA VAL A 296 17.44 9.25 -12.48
C VAL A 296 18.00 10.59 -11.98
N ASP A 297 17.46 11.72 -12.46
CA ASP A 297 17.78 13.05 -11.92
C ASP A 297 17.34 13.20 -10.46
N VAL A 298 16.19 12.63 -10.09
CA VAL A 298 15.73 12.58 -8.69
C VAL A 298 16.73 11.85 -7.81
N LEU A 299 17.24 10.69 -8.23
CA LEU A 299 18.27 9.96 -7.48
C LEU A 299 19.57 10.74 -7.40
N ALA A 300 20.03 11.36 -8.50
CA ALA A 300 21.23 12.16 -8.50
C ALA A 300 21.13 13.33 -7.50
N ALA A 301 20.00 14.04 -7.51
CA ALA A 301 19.71 15.13 -6.59
C ALA A 301 19.62 14.63 -5.14
N LEU A 302 18.90 13.55 -4.87
CA LEU A 302 18.74 12.98 -3.52
C LEU A 302 20.08 12.57 -2.93
N HIS A 303 20.86 11.80 -3.69
CA HIS A 303 22.12 11.26 -3.21
C HIS A 303 23.18 12.37 -3.01
N ALA A 304 23.03 13.53 -3.66
CA ALA A 304 23.98 14.64 -3.55
C ALA A 304 23.84 15.40 -2.21
N LEU A 305 22.72 15.19 -1.50
CA LEU A 305 22.46 15.81 -0.21
C LEU A 305 23.22 15.11 0.92
N ASP A 306 23.54 15.88 1.96
CA ASP A 306 23.92 15.33 3.25
C ASP A 306 22.64 15.05 4.06
N LEU A 307 22.33 13.76 4.27
CA LEU A 307 21.04 13.31 4.76
C LEU A 307 21.17 12.71 6.17
N PRO A 308 20.27 13.04 7.10
CA PRO A 308 20.31 12.50 8.45
C PRO A 308 19.88 11.03 8.45
N ALA A 309 20.42 10.26 9.40
CA ALA A 309 19.98 8.89 9.67
C ALA A 309 18.75 8.81 10.59
N THR A 310 18.29 9.94 11.12
CA THR A 310 17.14 10.02 12.03
C THR A 310 16.15 11.06 11.50
N LEU A 311 14.87 10.70 11.46
CA LEU A 311 13.79 11.54 10.96
C LEU A 311 12.63 11.58 11.95
N ALA A 312 12.06 12.77 12.16
CA ALA A 312 10.90 12.95 13.02
C ALA A 312 9.63 12.35 12.40
N VAL A 313 8.93 11.52 13.16
CA VAL A 313 7.63 10.91 12.81
C VAL A 313 6.47 11.73 13.38
N ALA A 314 6.60 12.19 14.62
CA ALA A 314 5.64 13.05 15.32
C ALA A 314 6.35 13.72 16.49
N SER A 315 5.66 14.59 17.24
CA SER A 315 6.22 15.19 18.45
C SER A 315 6.68 14.10 19.42
N GLY A 316 7.98 14.05 19.72
CA GLY A 316 8.58 13.06 20.61
C GLY A 316 8.70 11.64 20.03
N ILE A 317 8.47 11.45 18.73
CA ILE A 317 8.62 10.16 18.05
C ILE A 317 9.55 10.33 16.85
N ASP A 318 10.70 9.67 16.91
CA ASP A 318 11.69 9.64 15.84
C ASP A 318 11.80 8.24 15.23
N HIS A 319 12.23 8.20 13.99
CA HIS A 319 12.57 6.98 13.26
C HIS A 319 14.06 7.01 12.90
N GLN A 320 14.78 5.99 13.37
CA GLN A 320 16.14 5.71 12.93
C GLN A 320 16.06 4.91 11.62
N ILE A 321 16.58 5.46 10.54
CA ILE A 321 16.70 4.76 9.27
C ILE A 321 17.76 3.66 9.44
N PRO A 322 17.40 2.39 9.24
CA PRO A 322 18.32 1.27 9.47
C PRO A 322 19.44 1.25 8.43
N PRO A 323 20.64 0.75 8.77
CA PRO A 323 21.72 0.57 7.80
C PRO A 323 21.37 -0.55 6.81
N TYR A 324 21.77 -0.40 5.55
CA TYR A 324 21.75 -1.52 4.61
C TYR A 324 23.01 -2.35 4.77
N ASP A 325 23.07 -3.11 5.85
CA ASP A 325 24.27 -3.82 6.27
C ASP A 325 24.51 -5.13 5.49
N LEU A 326 25.68 -5.74 5.76
CA LEU A 326 26.07 -7.01 5.16
C LEU A 326 25.08 -8.14 5.49
N GLU A 327 24.50 -8.14 6.69
CA GLU A 327 23.58 -9.19 7.10
C GLU A 327 22.29 -9.14 6.27
N ALA A 328 21.72 -7.94 6.11
CA ALA A 328 20.55 -7.66 5.30
C ALA A 328 20.77 -8.02 3.82
N LEU A 329 21.87 -7.57 3.21
CA LEU A 329 22.17 -7.88 1.79
C LEU A 329 22.41 -9.37 1.56
N THR A 330 23.04 -10.06 2.51
CA THR A 330 23.37 -11.48 2.40
C THR A 330 22.13 -12.36 2.61
N ILE A 331 21.28 -12.09 3.62
CA ILE A 331 20.04 -12.88 3.82
C ILE A 331 19.10 -12.75 2.62
N GLU A 332 19.10 -11.61 1.95
CA GLU A 332 18.34 -11.40 0.72
C GLU A 332 18.90 -12.20 -0.46
N ALA A 333 20.22 -12.23 -0.63
CA ALA A 333 20.87 -13.03 -1.67
C ALA A 333 20.66 -14.54 -1.44
N GLU A 334 20.60 -14.98 -0.18
CA GLU A 334 20.32 -16.38 0.19
C GLU A 334 18.94 -16.88 -0.24
N LEU A 335 18.00 -15.98 -0.59
CA LEU A 335 16.72 -16.39 -1.19
C LEU A 335 16.93 -17.20 -2.48
N LEU A 336 18.03 -16.98 -3.22
CA LEU A 336 18.41 -17.82 -4.34
C LEU A 336 18.61 -19.27 -3.90
N LEU A 337 19.35 -19.49 -2.81
CA LEU A 337 19.67 -20.81 -2.29
C LEU A 337 18.43 -21.52 -1.74
N ASP A 338 17.56 -20.76 -1.08
CA ASP A 338 16.42 -21.31 -0.34
C ASP A 338 15.20 -21.54 -1.23
N TRP A 339 15.08 -20.81 -2.35
CA TRP A 339 13.88 -20.84 -3.19
C TRP A 339 14.17 -21.11 -4.66
N TYR A 340 15.14 -20.42 -5.27
CA TYR A 340 15.40 -20.57 -6.71
C TYR A 340 16.08 -21.90 -7.05
N LEU A 341 17.09 -22.31 -6.30
CA LEU A 341 17.77 -23.59 -6.53
C LEU A 341 16.85 -24.80 -6.31
N PRO A 342 16.07 -24.87 -5.21
CA PRO A 342 15.05 -25.91 -5.06
C PRO A 342 13.99 -25.89 -6.17
N HIS A 343 13.58 -24.70 -6.63
CA HIS A 343 12.68 -24.57 -7.78
C HIS A 343 13.28 -25.18 -9.06
N CYS A 344 14.60 -25.10 -9.25
CA CYS A 344 15.30 -25.72 -10.37
C CYS A 344 15.63 -27.21 -10.15
N GLY A 345 15.28 -27.79 -8.99
CA GLY A 345 15.62 -29.16 -8.62
C GLY A 345 17.09 -29.34 -8.18
N VAL A 346 17.75 -28.26 -7.75
CA VAL A 346 19.14 -28.28 -7.28
C VAL A 346 19.17 -28.20 -5.76
N ALA A 347 19.91 -29.14 -5.14
CA ALA A 347 20.24 -29.11 -3.71
C ALA A 347 21.75 -28.84 -3.56
N LEU A 348 22.10 -27.88 -2.71
CA LEU A 348 23.50 -27.53 -2.45
C LEU A 348 24.04 -28.15 -1.16
N PRO A 349 25.29 -28.63 -1.17
CA PRO A 349 25.98 -29.04 0.05
C PRO A 349 26.33 -27.81 0.92
N ALA A 350 26.59 -28.05 2.21
CA ALA A 350 26.76 -26.99 3.20
C ALA A 350 27.98 -26.08 2.94
N ASP A 351 29.06 -26.66 2.43
CA ASP A 351 30.29 -25.97 2.01
C ASP A 351 30.04 -25.01 0.84
N ALA A 352 29.25 -25.41 -0.16
CA ALA A 352 28.88 -24.53 -1.28
C ALA A 352 28.05 -23.33 -0.79
N ARG A 353 27.14 -23.52 0.18
CA ARG A 353 26.36 -22.43 0.80
C ARG A 353 27.26 -21.51 1.62
N GLN A 354 28.27 -22.04 2.29
CA GLN A 354 29.24 -21.23 3.04
C GLN A 354 30.12 -20.39 2.09
N SER A 355 30.62 -21.02 1.01
CA SER A 355 31.38 -20.34 -0.05
C SER A 355 30.59 -19.19 -0.67
N PHE A 356 29.31 -19.40 -0.99
CA PHE A 356 28.41 -18.35 -1.47
C PHE A 356 28.38 -17.12 -0.56
N ARG A 357 28.24 -17.33 0.76
CA ARG A 357 28.21 -16.23 1.74
C ARG A 357 29.54 -15.49 1.82
N GLN A 358 30.65 -16.21 1.77
CA GLN A 358 32.00 -15.61 1.79
C GLN A 358 32.26 -14.76 0.54
N LEU A 359 31.88 -15.27 -0.63
CA LEU A 359 32.02 -14.54 -1.90
C LEU A 359 31.14 -13.29 -1.92
N TRP A 360 29.90 -13.36 -1.44
CA TRP A 360 29.05 -12.18 -1.30
C TRP A 360 29.60 -11.17 -0.31
N ALA A 361 30.10 -11.61 0.85
CA ALA A 361 30.71 -10.71 1.82
C ALA A 361 31.91 -9.95 1.22
N ALA A 362 32.78 -10.64 0.48
CA ALA A 362 33.90 -10.02 -0.22
C ALA A 362 33.43 -9.03 -1.31
N ALA A 363 32.44 -9.42 -2.13
CA ALA A 363 31.92 -8.57 -3.20
C ALA A 363 31.20 -7.31 -2.69
N LEU A 364 30.48 -7.41 -1.56
CA LEU A 364 29.70 -6.30 -1.00
C LEU A 364 30.57 -5.29 -0.23
N ALA A 365 31.69 -5.73 0.36
CA ALA A 365 32.51 -4.90 1.24
C ALA A 365 32.91 -3.54 0.65
N PRO A 366 33.37 -3.42 -0.62
CA PRO A 366 33.70 -2.12 -1.20
C PRO A 366 32.50 -1.19 -1.34
N SER A 367 31.32 -1.72 -1.66
CA SER A 367 30.09 -0.92 -1.77
C SER A 367 29.61 -0.43 -0.41
N LEU A 368 29.73 -1.27 0.63
CA LEU A 368 29.35 -0.94 2.01
C LEU A 368 30.28 0.08 2.68
N ALA A 369 31.52 0.21 2.17
CA ALA A 369 32.47 1.21 2.63
C ALA A 369 32.22 2.62 2.06
N GLN A 370 31.35 2.76 1.05
CA GLN A 370 30.99 4.06 0.47
C GLN A 370 30.14 4.88 1.45
N LYS A 371 30.12 6.20 1.26
CA LYS A 371 29.25 7.08 2.03
C LYS A 371 27.78 6.65 1.82
N PRO A 372 27.04 6.27 2.88
CA PRO A 372 25.67 5.84 2.74
C PRO A 372 24.75 7.02 2.41
N VAL A 373 23.73 6.75 1.61
CA VAL A 373 22.63 7.67 1.28
C VAL A 373 21.30 7.06 1.70
N TRP A 374 20.20 7.80 1.57
CA TRP A 374 18.88 7.18 1.61
C TRP A 374 18.67 6.32 0.38
N THR A 375 18.86 5.01 0.53
CA THR A 375 18.50 4.00 -0.46
C THR A 375 17.03 3.65 -0.26
N LEU A 376 16.19 4.01 -1.23
CA LEU A 376 14.74 3.82 -1.21
C LEU A 376 14.33 2.36 -1.50
N ARG A 377 15.24 1.56 -2.08
CA ARG A 377 15.13 0.12 -2.45
C ARG A 377 14.19 -0.16 -3.62
N ASP A 378 12.94 0.28 -3.52
CA ASP A 378 11.88 0.00 -4.50
C ASP A 378 11.67 1.16 -5.48
N PHE A 379 12.78 1.81 -5.89
CA PHE A 379 12.81 2.90 -6.87
C PHE A 379 12.73 2.38 -8.32
N HIS A 380 11.54 1.92 -8.72
CA HIS A 380 11.29 1.38 -10.06
C HIS A 380 9.80 1.46 -10.41
N SER A 381 9.40 1.10 -11.62
CA SER A 381 7.97 0.98 -11.93
C SER A 381 7.33 -0.18 -11.13
N PRO A 382 6.13 -0.03 -10.53
CA PRO A 382 5.15 1.04 -10.68
C PRO A 382 5.22 2.14 -9.59
N ASN A 383 6.27 2.19 -8.78
CA ASN A 383 6.37 3.06 -7.60
C ASN A 383 6.77 4.51 -7.93
N LEU A 384 6.84 4.85 -9.22
CA LEU A 384 7.18 6.17 -9.74
C LEU A 384 5.98 6.73 -10.50
N MET A 385 5.44 7.86 -10.02
CA MET A 385 4.27 8.53 -10.58
C MET A 385 4.69 9.75 -11.39
N TRP A 386 4.16 9.92 -12.59
CA TRP A 386 4.37 11.10 -13.42
C TRP A 386 3.40 12.22 -13.05
N LEU A 387 3.96 13.37 -12.70
CA LEU A 387 3.24 14.56 -12.22
C LEU A 387 3.55 15.74 -13.17
N PRO A 388 3.00 15.76 -14.40
CA PRO A 388 3.36 16.73 -15.44
C PRO A 388 3.11 18.19 -15.03
N GLN A 389 2.23 18.41 -14.06
CA GLN A 389 1.88 19.72 -13.47
C GLN A 389 2.92 20.25 -12.48
N ARG A 390 3.93 19.46 -12.09
CA ARG A 390 5.04 19.88 -11.22
C ARG A 390 6.28 20.23 -12.08
N GLU A 391 7.29 20.82 -11.46
CA GLU A 391 8.50 21.27 -12.16
C GLU A 391 9.74 20.49 -11.74
N GLY A 392 10.72 20.36 -12.65
CA GLY A 392 11.98 19.67 -12.40
C GLY A 392 11.82 18.25 -11.84
N ILE A 393 12.63 17.91 -10.85
CA ILE A 393 12.56 16.61 -10.15
C ILE A 393 11.22 16.35 -9.46
N ALA A 394 10.44 17.40 -9.16
CA ALA A 394 9.13 17.24 -8.54
C ALA A 394 8.10 16.63 -9.50
N LYS A 395 8.39 16.51 -10.80
CA LYS A 395 7.58 15.74 -11.76
C LYS A 395 7.52 14.25 -11.46
N VAL A 396 8.40 13.72 -10.62
CA VAL A 396 8.42 12.29 -10.27
C VAL A 396 7.93 12.10 -8.85
N GLY A 397 6.68 11.65 -8.72
CA GLY A 397 6.08 11.20 -7.49
C GLY A 397 6.69 9.89 -7.00
N LEU A 398 6.97 9.80 -5.70
CA LEU A 398 7.62 8.65 -5.08
C LEU A 398 6.62 7.87 -4.24
N LEU A 399 6.57 6.55 -4.40
CA LEU A 399 5.80 5.63 -3.58
C LEU A 399 6.71 4.53 -3.03
N ASP A 400 6.18 3.73 -2.09
CA ASP A 400 6.81 2.49 -1.59
C ASP A 400 8.22 2.64 -0.98
N PHE A 401 8.50 3.78 -0.35
CA PHE A 401 9.81 4.12 0.24
C PHE A 401 9.91 3.82 1.75
N GLN A 402 8.91 3.15 2.35
CA GLN A 402 8.92 2.87 3.80
C GLN A 402 10.05 1.94 4.25
N ASP A 403 10.58 1.12 3.33
CA ASP A 403 11.64 0.17 3.59
C ASP A 403 13.04 0.78 3.37
N ALA A 404 13.11 2.11 3.24
CA ALA A 404 14.34 2.85 3.00
C ALA A 404 15.40 2.58 4.09
N VAL A 405 16.65 2.54 3.65
CA VAL A 405 17.82 2.18 4.45
C VAL A 405 18.96 3.17 4.17
N MET A 406 19.91 3.28 5.09
CA MET A 406 21.17 3.98 4.87
C MET A 406 22.13 3.04 4.12
N GLY A 407 22.27 3.21 2.80
CA GLY A 407 22.97 2.22 1.95
C GLY A 407 23.67 2.80 0.72
N PRO A 408 24.20 1.93 -0.15
CA PRO A 408 24.91 2.35 -1.35
C PRO A 408 23.99 3.05 -2.36
N PRO A 409 24.40 4.20 -2.94
CA PRO A 409 23.58 4.95 -3.90
C PRO A 409 23.30 4.17 -5.19
N ALA A 410 24.18 3.23 -5.55
CA ALA A 410 24.04 2.46 -6.76
C ALA A 410 22.79 1.55 -6.77
N TYR A 411 22.29 1.17 -5.58
CA TYR A 411 21.15 0.25 -5.47
C TYR A 411 19.90 0.79 -6.16
N ASP A 412 19.53 2.06 -5.92
CA ASP A 412 18.32 2.65 -6.51
C ASP A 412 18.51 2.93 -8.01
N VAL A 413 19.72 3.29 -8.43
CA VAL A 413 20.02 3.51 -9.86
C VAL A 413 19.89 2.20 -10.64
N VAL A 414 20.41 1.11 -10.09
CA VAL A 414 20.18 -0.25 -10.60
C VAL A 414 18.69 -0.58 -10.58
N SER A 415 17.98 -0.26 -9.50
CA SER A 415 16.56 -0.58 -9.36
C SER A 415 15.72 -0.02 -10.51
N LEU A 416 16.02 1.22 -10.92
CA LEU A 416 15.44 1.91 -12.08
C LEU A 416 15.92 1.34 -13.42
N ALA A 417 17.24 1.26 -13.60
CA ALA A 417 17.84 0.96 -14.90
C ALA A 417 17.78 -0.54 -15.28
N GLN A 418 17.62 -1.41 -14.27
CA GLN A 418 17.39 -2.84 -14.40
C GLN A 418 16.03 -3.21 -13.78
N ASP A 419 14.98 -2.49 -14.19
CA ASP A 419 13.62 -2.66 -13.69
C ASP A 419 13.15 -4.12 -13.86
N ALA A 420 12.66 -4.71 -12.78
CA ALA A 420 12.22 -6.10 -12.79
C ALA A 420 10.88 -6.30 -13.50
N ARG A 421 10.05 -5.26 -13.57
CA ARG A 421 8.67 -5.33 -14.07
C ARG A 421 8.59 -5.14 -15.58
N VAL A 422 9.53 -4.42 -16.18
CA VAL A 422 9.56 -4.11 -17.61
C VAL A 422 10.94 -4.34 -18.22
N ASP A 423 11.01 -4.64 -19.52
CA ASP A 423 12.30 -4.70 -20.24
C ASP A 423 12.82 -3.27 -20.45
N VAL A 424 13.96 -2.95 -19.83
CA VAL A 424 14.68 -1.70 -20.07
C VAL A 424 15.71 -1.94 -21.16
N PRO A 425 15.66 -1.24 -22.31
CA PRO A 425 16.67 -1.39 -23.35
C PRO A 425 18.06 -1.03 -22.82
N GLU A 426 19.09 -1.80 -23.22
CA GLU A 426 20.46 -1.58 -22.74
C GLU A 426 20.98 -0.16 -23.05
N ALA A 427 20.58 0.39 -24.20
CA ALA A 427 20.90 1.76 -24.57
C ALA A 427 20.30 2.78 -23.58
N LEU A 428 19.09 2.54 -23.07
CA LEU A 428 18.47 3.38 -22.06
C LEU A 428 19.16 3.22 -20.71
N GLU A 429 19.48 1.99 -20.29
CA GLU A 429 20.25 1.74 -19.06
C GLU A 429 21.60 2.50 -19.06
N LEU A 430 22.38 2.35 -20.14
CA LEU A 430 23.67 3.05 -20.28
C LEU A 430 23.49 4.58 -20.31
N HIS A 431 22.43 5.07 -20.94
CA HIS A 431 22.09 6.48 -20.94
C HIS A 431 21.79 7.01 -19.52
N LEU A 432 20.95 6.30 -18.76
CA LEU A 432 20.60 6.67 -17.38
C LEU A 432 21.83 6.65 -16.47
N LEU A 433 22.68 5.63 -16.62
CA LEU A 433 23.93 5.54 -15.87
C LEU A 433 24.85 6.73 -16.16
N GLY A 434 25.05 7.06 -17.44
CA GLY A 434 25.85 8.21 -17.86
C GLY A 434 25.29 9.53 -17.36
N ARG A 435 23.95 9.68 -17.40
CA ARG A 435 23.25 10.87 -16.89
C ARG A 435 23.43 11.03 -15.39
N TYR A 436 23.25 9.96 -14.61
CA TYR A 436 23.47 9.96 -13.17
C TYR A 436 24.90 10.37 -12.82
N VAL A 437 25.89 9.73 -13.44
CA VAL A 437 27.32 10.01 -13.18
C VAL A 437 27.67 11.45 -13.52
N LYS A 438 27.16 11.96 -14.65
CA LYS A 438 27.36 13.37 -15.03
C LYS A 438 26.81 14.32 -13.98
N ALA A 439 25.55 14.16 -13.58
CA ALA A 439 24.92 15.02 -12.57
C ALA A 439 25.66 14.93 -11.22
N ARG A 440 26.12 13.74 -10.83
CA ARG A 440 26.90 13.55 -9.61
C ARG A 440 28.25 14.26 -9.64
N ARG A 441 28.93 14.27 -10.78
CA ARG A 441 30.20 15.00 -10.95
C ARG A 441 30.04 16.51 -11.01
N GLU A 442 28.91 16.98 -11.54
CA GLU A 442 28.57 18.40 -11.51
C GLU A 442 28.29 18.88 -10.07
N ALA A 443 27.70 18.02 -9.23
CA ALA A 443 27.46 18.31 -7.81
C ALA A 443 28.71 18.12 -6.92
N ASP A 444 29.57 17.15 -7.26
CA ASP A 444 30.77 16.77 -6.51
C ASP A 444 31.90 16.38 -7.47
N ALA A 445 32.90 17.25 -7.58
CA ALA A 445 34.03 17.06 -8.50
C ALA A 445 34.88 15.81 -8.15
N ASP A 446 34.85 15.37 -6.89
CA ASP A 446 35.61 14.23 -6.37
C ASP A 446 34.82 12.92 -6.43
N PHE A 447 33.64 12.92 -7.06
CA PHE A 447 32.80 11.73 -7.19
C PHE A 447 33.55 10.57 -7.87
N ASP A 448 33.74 9.47 -7.13
CA ASP A 448 34.41 8.26 -7.61
C ASP A 448 33.55 7.48 -8.61
N MET A 449 33.72 7.80 -9.89
CA MET A 449 33.04 7.11 -10.99
C MET A 449 33.37 5.62 -11.05
N ARG A 450 34.62 5.24 -10.75
CA ARG A 450 35.06 3.84 -10.89
C ARG A 450 34.47 3.00 -9.77
N GLY A 451 34.55 3.48 -8.53
CA GLY A 451 33.91 2.85 -7.38
C GLY A 451 32.40 2.78 -7.52
N PHE A 452 31.77 3.81 -8.10
CA PHE A 452 30.34 3.77 -8.41
C PHE A 452 29.99 2.70 -9.47
N ALA A 453 30.74 2.62 -10.57
CA ALA A 453 30.50 1.60 -11.60
C ALA A 453 30.67 0.16 -11.06
N ALA A 454 31.69 -0.07 -10.21
CA ALA A 454 31.86 -1.34 -9.52
C ALA A 454 30.68 -1.63 -8.58
N SER A 455 30.25 -0.63 -7.79
CA SER A 455 29.08 -0.78 -6.91
C SER A 455 27.79 -1.04 -7.69
N TYR A 456 27.60 -0.42 -8.86
CA TYR A 456 26.47 -0.68 -9.74
C TYR A 456 26.43 -2.14 -10.19
N ALA A 457 27.56 -2.72 -10.60
CA ALA A 457 27.62 -4.14 -10.96
C ALA A 457 27.32 -5.06 -9.76
N VAL A 458 27.90 -4.77 -8.58
CA VAL A 458 27.67 -5.58 -7.36
C VAL A 458 26.21 -5.50 -6.91
N MET A 459 25.63 -4.29 -6.82
CA MET A 459 24.22 -4.10 -6.44
C MET A 459 23.26 -4.69 -7.48
N GLY A 460 23.59 -4.58 -8.77
CA GLY A 460 22.89 -5.25 -9.88
C GLY A 460 22.83 -6.75 -9.71
N ALA A 461 23.98 -7.38 -9.48
CA ALA A 461 24.05 -8.81 -9.21
C ALA A 461 23.25 -9.18 -7.95
N GLN A 462 23.43 -8.45 -6.83
CA GLN A 462 22.77 -8.75 -5.56
C GLN A 462 21.24 -8.68 -5.70
N ARG A 463 20.74 -7.62 -6.32
CA ARG A 463 19.31 -7.42 -6.53
C ARG A 463 18.73 -8.46 -7.48
N ALA A 464 19.40 -8.77 -8.58
CA ALA A 464 18.93 -9.79 -9.51
C ALA A 464 18.86 -11.18 -8.84
N THR A 465 19.88 -11.54 -8.07
CA THR A 465 19.92 -12.77 -7.25
C THR A 465 18.77 -12.84 -6.26
N LYS A 466 18.56 -11.76 -5.49
CA LYS A 466 17.43 -11.63 -4.56
C LYS A 466 16.10 -11.85 -5.28
N ILE A 467 15.89 -11.19 -6.43
CA ILE A 467 14.64 -11.24 -7.18
C ILE A 467 14.35 -12.63 -7.73
N LEU A 468 15.35 -13.36 -8.24
CA LEU A 468 15.17 -14.76 -8.69
C LEU A 468 14.64 -15.64 -7.55
N GLY A 469 15.21 -15.49 -6.34
CA GLY A 469 14.72 -16.14 -5.13
C GLY A 469 13.29 -15.73 -4.77
N ILE A 470 12.97 -14.43 -4.82
CA ILE A 470 11.62 -13.91 -4.53
C ILE A 470 10.59 -14.47 -5.50
N PHE A 471 10.86 -14.49 -6.81
CA PHE A 471 9.89 -14.98 -7.80
C PHE A 471 9.64 -16.48 -7.65
N ALA A 472 10.69 -17.27 -7.36
CA ALA A 472 10.54 -18.69 -7.04
C ALA A 472 9.70 -18.89 -5.76
N ARG A 473 9.95 -18.10 -4.72
CA ARG A 473 9.16 -18.11 -3.48
C ARG A 473 7.69 -17.78 -3.71
N LEU A 474 7.42 -16.70 -4.45
CA LEU A 474 6.06 -16.25 -4.75
C LEU A 474 5.26 -17.32 -5.52
N ASN A 475 5.92 -18.07 -6.40
CA ASN A 475 5.28 -19.19 -7.08
C ASN A 475 4.92 -20.33 -6.09
N HIS A 476 5.90 -20.80 -5.31
CA HIS A 476 5.73 -22.00 -4.48
C HIS A 476 4.90 -21.77 -3.22
N ARG A 477 5.15 -20.66 -2.52
CA ARG A 477 4.51 -20.34 -1.25
C ARG A 477 3.21 -19.57 -1.45
N ASP A 478 3.24 -18.55 -2.29
CA ASP A 478 2.14 -17.58 -2.45
C ASP A 478 1.21 -17.91 -3.63
N ARG A 479 1.49 -19.00 -4.38
CA ARG A 479 0.75 -19.47 -5.57
C ARG A 479 0.57 -18.39 -6.64
N LYS A 480 1.64 -17.61 -6.89
CA LYS A 480 1.67 -16.53 -7.90
C LYS A 480 2.62 -16.88 -9.06
N PRO A 481 2.25 -17.83 -9.96
CA PRO A 481 3.11 -18.28 -11.06
C PRO A 481 3.39 -17.21 -12.10
N GLY A 482 2.54 -16.17 -12.19
CA GLY A 482 2.69 -15.08 -13.15
C GLY A 482 4.02 -14.32 -13.04
N TYR A 483 4.73 -14.39 -11.90
CA TYR A 483 6.05 -13.77 -11.74
C TYR A 483 7.17 -14.52 -12.47
N LEU A 484 7.02 -15.83 -12.73
CA LEU A 484 8.05 -16.64 -13.39
C LEU A 484 8.37 -16.14 -14.80
N ARG A 485 7.40 -15.52 -15.50
CA ARG A 485 7.61 -14.93 -16.83
C ARG A 485 8.69 -13.85 -16.87
N HIS A 486 9.00 -13.24 -15.72
CA HIS A 486 10.01 -12.19 -15.59
C HIS A 486 11.42 -12.76 -15.34
N MET A 487 11.57 -14.03 -14.97
CA MET A 487 12.87 -14.63 -14.63
C MET A 487 13.92 -14.53 -15.75
N PRO A 488 13.60 -14.75 -17.05
CA PRO A 488 14.61 -14.63 -18.12
C PRO A 488 15.26 -13.24 -18.19
N ARG A 489 14.47 -12.18 -17.97
CA ARG A 489 14.97 -10.80 -17.90
C ARG A 489 15.93 -10.61 -16.73
N ILE A 490 15.52 -11.03 -15.54
CA ILE A 490 16.34 -10.92 -14.33
C ILE A 490 17.64 -11.71 -14.48
N TRP A 491 17.57 -12.88 -15.11
CA TRP A 491 18.74 -13.69 -15.43
C TRP A 491 19.70 -12.95 -16.37
N ASN A 492 19.19 -12.31 -17.43
CA ASN A 492 20.04 -11.51 -18.33
C ASN A 492 20.72 -10.35 -17.59
N TYR A 493 20.00 -9.64 -16.71
CA TYR A 493 20.60 -8.60 -15.87
C TYR A 493 21.70 -9.16 -14.97
N LEU A 494 21.45 -10.29 -14.30
CA LEU A 494 22.45 -10.97 -13.47
C LEU A 494 23.71 -11.33 -14.27
N GLN A 495 23.56 -11.92 -15.47
CA GLN A 495 24.71 -12.32 -16.29
C GLN A 495 25.57 -11.12 -16.71
N ARG A 496 24.96 -9.99 -17.09
CA ARG A 496 25.70 -8.76 -17.43
C ARG A 496 26.46 -8.19 -16.24
N CYS A 497 25.84 -8.21 -15.05
CA CYS A 497 26.50 -7.77 -13.82
C CYS A 497 27.66 -8.68 -13.43
N LEU A 498 27.47 -10.01 -13.49
CA LEU A 498 28.52 -11.01 -13.18
C LEU A 498 29.69 -10.99 -14.17
N ALA A 499 29.52 -10.42 -15.37
CA ALA A 499 30.61 -10.25 -16.33
C ALA A 499 31.60 -9.14 -15.91
N PHE A 500 31.30 -8.37 -14.86
CA PHE A 500 32.22 -7.38 -14.31
C PHE A 500 33.41 -8.05 -13.61
N THR A 501 34.63 -7.57 -13.86
CA THR A 501 35.87 -8.24 -13.43
C THR A 501 35.96 -8.44 -11.91
N ASP A 502 35.47 -7.48 -11.12
CA ASP A 502 35.49 -7.58 -9.66
C ASP A 502 34.55 -8.68 -9.11
N LEU A 503 33.70 -9.27 -9.96
CA LEU A 503 32.77 -10.35 -9.63
C LEU A 503 33.18 -11.71 -10.20
N GLU A 504 34.39 -11.88 -10.77
CA GLU A 504 34.82 -13.11 -11.42
C GLU A 504 34.66 -14.37 -10.55
N ALA A 505 35.07 -14.31 -9.28
CA ALA A 505 34.94 -15.43 -8.34
C ALA A 505 33.47 -15.79 -8.08
N LEU A 506 32.60 -14.78 -7.96
CA LEU A 506 31.17 -14.98 -7.82
C LEU A 506 30.58 -15.55 -9.11
N ALA A 507 30.95 -15.04 -10.27
CA ALA A 507 30.51 -15.53 -11.57
C ALA A 507 30.86 -17.02 -11.78
N GLY A 508 32.06 -17.44 -11.37
CA GLY A 508 32.47 -18.84 -11.34
C GLY A 508 31.54 -19.70 -10.49
N TRP A 509 31.23 -19.26 -9.26
CA TRP A 509 30.29 -19.96 -8.38
C TRP A 509 28.90 -20.10 -9.01
N TYR A 510 28.37 -19.05 -9.65
CA TYR A 510 27.07 -19.14 -10.33
C TYR A 510 27.08 -20.13 -11.49
N LYS A 511 28.15 -20.13 -12.29
CA LYS A 511 28.30 -21.05 -13.42
C LYS A 511 28.30 -22.52 -12.97
N ASP A 512 28.92 -22.81 -11.82
CA ASP A 512 29.06 -24.17 -11.30
C ASP A 512 27.79 -24.69 -10.60
N HIS A 513 26.98 -23.78 -10.03
CA HIS A 513 25.91 -24.15 -9.10
C HIS A 513 24.49 -23.71 -9.50
N VAL A 514 24.35 -22.72 -10.39
CA VAL A 514 23.06 -22.07 -10.65
C VAL A 514 22.62 -22.28 -12.10
N PRO A 515 21.60 -23.12 -12.34
CA PRO A 515 21.08 -23.32 -13.68
C PRO A 515 20.29 -22.09 -14.16
N PRO A 516 20.29 -21.81 -15.48
CA PRO A 516 19.46 -20.76 -16.05
C PRO A 516 17.97 -21.09 -15.88
N PRO A 517 17.08 -20.08 -15.80
CA PRO A 517 15.65 -20.31 -15.63
C PRO A 517 15.10 -21.03 -16.86
N ARG A 518 14.25 -22.04 -16.62
CA ARG A 518 13.56 -22.72 -17.72
C ARG A 518 12.55 -21.75 -18.34
N LEU A 519 12.57 -21.63 -19.66
CA LEU A 519 11.55 -20.88 -20.39
C LEU A 519 10.21 -21.59 -20.25
N HIS A 520 9.37 -21.16 -19.32
CA HIS A 520 8.00 -21.66 -19.20
C HIS A 520 7.18 -21.14 -20.39
N GLY A 521 7.08 -21.95 -21.45
CA GLY A 521 6.43 -21.55 -22.71
C GLY A 521 6.41 -22.57 -23.85
N ARG A 522 6.66 -23.86 -23.62
CA ARG A 522 6.23 -24.93 -24.54
C ARG A 522 5.62 -26.09 -23.74
N PRO A 523 4.38 -26.51 -24.04
CA PRO A 523 3.88 -27.76 -23.49
C PRO A 523 4.74 -28.93 -23.96
N GLU A 524 5.08 -29.84 -23.05
CA GLU A 524 5.77 -31.09 -23.35
C GLU A 524 4.90 -31.92 -24.31
N GLY A 525 5.37 -32.14 -25.54
CA GLY A 525 4.64 -32.96 -26.52
C GLY A 525 4.78 -32.59 -28.00
N ALA A 526 5.65 -31.65 -28.41
CA ALA A 526 5.91 -31.39 -29.83
C ALA A 526 7.30 -31.89 -30.24
N VAL A 527 7.34 -33.08 -30.84
CA VAL A 527 8.49 -33.64 -31.55
C VAL A 527 8.88 -32.69 -32.70
N GLY A 528 10.16 -32.30 -32.72
CA GLY A 528 10.96 -31.90 -33.89
C GLY A 528 10.34 -30.99 -34.97
N MET A 529 10.78 -29.75 -35.02
CA MET A 529 11.04 -29.07 -36.31
C MET A 529 12.40 -28.37 -36.26
N PRO A 530 13.22 -28.47 -37.32
CA PRO A 530 14.55 -27.85 -37.34
C PRO A 530 14.43 -26.33 -37.40
N ALA A 531 15.46 -25.65 -36.91
CA ALA A 531 15.58 -24.21 -36.99
C ALA A 531 15.40 -23.71 -38.43
N PRO A 532 14.70 -22.58 -38.67
CA PRO A 532 14.67 -21.99 -39.99
C PRO A 532 16.08 -21.53 -40.37
N ALA A 533 16.52 -21.90 -41.57
CA ALA A 533 17.79 -21.48 -42.14
C ALA A 533 17.88 -19.94 -42.22
N PRO A 534 19.09 -19.35 -42.09
CA PRO A 534 19.27 -17.91 -42.22
C PRO A 534 18.86 -17.45 -43.61
N VAL A 535 17.93 -16.49 -43.68
CA VAL A 535 17.52 -15.84 -44.93
C VAL A 535 18.69 -14.96 -45.41
N PRO A 536 19.16 -15.09 -46.66
CA PRO A 536 20.24 -14.24 -47.18
C PRO A 536 19.76 -12.80 -47.34
N ALA A 537 20.62 -11.85 -46.98
CA ALA A 537 20.36 -10.42 -47.12
C ALA A 537 20.08 -10.04 -48.58
N ALA A 538 18.88 -9.52 -48.85
CA ALA A 538 18.55 -8.88 -50.12
C ALA A 538 19.01 -7.41 -50.12
N PRO A 539 19.47 -6.87 -51.26
CA PRO A 539 20.13 -5.58 -51.32
C PRO A 539 19.16 -4.40 -51.10
N LEU A 540 19.65 -3.39 -50.37
CA LEU A 540 18.99 -2.10 -50.14
C LEU A 540 18.61 -1.43 -51.47
N ALA A 541 17.31 -1.19 -51.66
CA ALA A 541 16.81 -0.31 -52.70
C ALA A 541 17.07 1.17 -52.32
N PRO A 542 17.39 2.06 -53.27
CA PRO A 542 17.68 3.46 -52.99
C PRO A 542 16.43 4.22 -52.50
N PRO A 543 16.60 5.30 -51.70
CA PRO A 543 15.50 6.04 -51.11
C PRO A 543 14.67 6.77 -52.19
N ARG A 544 13.35 6.70 -52.06
CA ARG A 544 12.41 7.50 -52.86
C ARG A 544 12.46 8.98 -52.40
N PRO A 545 12.27 9.95 -53.31
CA PRO A 545 12.27 11.37 -52.96
C PRO A 545 11.03 11.74 -52.13
N ALA A 546 11.22 12.75 -51.26
CA ALA A 546 10.25 13.22 -50.27
C ALA A 546 8.92 13.70 -50.88
N GLU A 547 7.81 13.12 -50.42
CA GLU A 547 6.46 13.67 -50.61
C GLU A 547 6.16 14.72 -49.54
N ALA A 548 5.52 15.81 -49.97
CA ALA A 548 5.26 17.01 -49.20
C ALA A 548 4.32 16.80 -47.99
N ALA A 549 4.57 17.58 -46.94
CA ALA A 549 3.80 17.59 -45.70
C ALA A 549 2.30 17.91 -45.91
N PRO A 550 1.39 17.28 -45.13
CA PRO A 550 -0.03 17.64 -45.15
C PRO A 550 -0.27 19.02 -44.53
N LYS A 551 -1.08 19.85 -45.21
CA LYS A 551 -1.53 21.18 -44.75
C LYS A 551 -2.34 21.08 -43.45
N ALA A 552 -2.12 22.04 -42.56
CA ALA A 552 -2.87 22.25 -41.32
C ALA A 552 -4.38 22.52 -41.57
N PRO A 553 -5.26 22.09 -40.66
CA PRO A 553 -6.69 22.40 -40.72
C PRO A 553 -6.99 23.86 -40.35
N PRO A 554 -8.07 24.48 -40.87
CA PRO A 554 -8.41 25.87 -40.60
C PRO A 554 -8.92 26.09 -39.17
N ALA A 555 -8.64 27.27 -38.63
CA ALA A 555 -9.01 27.72 -37.29
C ALA A 555 -10.54 27.87 -37.11
N ALA A 556 -11.02 27.52 -35.93
CA ALA A 556 -12.40 27.69 -35.50
C ALA A 556 -12.77 29.17 -35.30
N PRO A 557 -14.05 29.57 -35.52
CA PRO A 557 -14.51 30.95 -35.33
C PRO A 557 -14.60 31.34 -33.85
N PRO A 558 -14.52 32.65 -33.51
CA PRO A 558 -14.57 33.12 -32.14
C PRO A 558 -15.99 33.02 -31.55
N ALA A 559 -16.07 32.63 -30.27
CA ALA A 559 -17.32 32.57 -29.51
C ALA A 559 -17.84 33.97 -29.12
N GLU A 560 -19.15 34.13 -29.15
CA GLU A 560 -19.92 35.34 -28.82
C GLU A 560 -19.73 35.80 -27.36
N ALA A 561 -19.74 37.13 -27.18
CA ALA A 561 -19.67 37.79 -25.87
C ALA A 561 -21.02 37.74 -25.13
N PRO A 562 -21.02 37.63 -23.78
CA PRO A 562 -22.25 37.72 -22.99
C PRO A 562 -22.75 39.16 -22.86
N PRO A 563 -24.07 39.38 -22.65
CA PRO A 563 -24.66 40.71 -22.55
C PRO A 563 -24.35 41.41 -21.21
N PRO A 564 -24.44 42.76 -21.13
CA PRO A 564 -24.09 43.51 -19.94
C PRO A 564 -25.24 43.53 -18.93
N THR A 565 -24.91 43.41 -17.64
CA THR A 565 -25.80 43.71 -16.52
C THR A 565 -25.39 45.03 -15.86
N GLU A 566 -26.41 45.84 -15.59
CA GLU A 566 -26.35 47.24 -15.13
C GLU A 566 -25.64 47.43 -13.79
N ALA A 567 -24.81 48.47 -13.73
CA ALA A 567 -24.29 49.04 -12.50
C ALA A 567 -25.15 50.23 -12.07
N ALA A 568 -25.63 50.20 -10.82
CA ALA A 568 -26.22 51.35 -10.14
C ALA A 568 -25.24 51.91 -9.09
N ALA A 569 -24.87 53.16 -9.31
CA ALA A 569 -24.57 54.24 -8.37
C ALA A 569 -23.45 54.12 -7.31
N VAL A 570 -22.54 55.08 -7.41
CA VAL A 570 -21.46 55.50 -6.53
C VAL A 570 -21.99 56.37 -5.37
N THR A 571 -21.36 56.30 -4.19
CA THR A 571 -21.12 57.43 -3.25
C THR A 571 -20.00 57.00 -2.28
N GLU A 572 -18.78 57.50 -2.49
CA GLU A 572 -18.10 58.59 -1.76
C GLU A 572 -17.29 58.14 -0.50
N THR A 573 -15.95 58.14 -0.70
CA THR A 573 -14.75 58.50 0.12
C THR A 573 -14.89 59.04 1.58
N PRO A 574 -13.79 59.17 2.41
CA PRO A 574 -12.34 59.04 2.12
C PRO A 574 -11.44 58.30 3.16
N SER A 575 -10.15 58.28 2.81
CA SER A 575 -8.93 57.70 3.40
C SER A 575 -8.35 58.33 4.69
N ALA A 576 -7.45 57.54 5.32
CA ALA A 576 -6.18 57.88 6.01
C ALA A 576 -6.20 58.29 7.51
N PRO A 577 -5.07 58.25 8.28
CA PRO A 577 -3.89 57.34 8.30
C PRO A 577 -3.34 56.95 9.72
N ALA A 578 -2.40 55.99 9.74
CA ALA A 578 -1.16 55.86 10.57
C ALA A 578 -1.13 55.74 12.13
N THR A 579 -0.05 55.05 12.57
CA THR A 579 0.73 55.09 13.84
C THR A 579 0.47 54.12 15.01
N VAL A 580 1.45 53.23 15.20
CA VAL A 580 2.28 52.89 16.40
C VAL A 580 1.77 53.28 17.80
N ALA A 581 1.73 52.31 18.74
CA ALA A 581 2.25 52.33 20.14
C ALA A 581 1.64 51.15 20.94
N GLU A 582 2.47 50.22 21.44
CA GLU A 582 2.90 50.06 22.86
C GLU A 582 2.05 49.08 23.68
N ALA A 583 2.76 48.23 24.41
CA ALA A 583 2.26 47.31 25.44
C ALA A 583 1.78 48.07 26.70
N PRO A 584 1.16 47.36 27.64
CA PRO A 584 1.73 47.39 28.98
C PRO A 584 1.82 46.01 29.65
N ALA A 585 2.71 45.97 30.63
CA ALA A 585 3.15 44.83 31.40
C ALA A 585 2.36 44.63 32.71
N ALA A 586 2.53 43.41 33.23
CA ALA A 586 2.67 43.04 34.64
C ALA A 586 1.45 43.11 35.59
N GLU A 587 1.13 41.95 36.17
CA GLU A 587 0.88 41.81 37.61
C GLU A 587 1.28 40.41 38.11
N THR A 588 2.01 40.39 39.22
CA THR A 588 2.37 39.28 40.14
C THR A 588 2.43 39.92 41.54
N PRO A 589 2.50 39.23 42.70
CA PRO A 589 2.15 37.86 43.14
C PRO A 589 1.26 37.97 44.44
N PRO A 590 1.23 37.00 45.41
CA PRO A 590 2.37 36.79 46.31
C PRO A 590 2.69 35.34 46.74
N ASP A 591 3.97 35.17 47.10
CA ASP A 591 4.64 34.05 47.77
C ASP A 591 4.22 33.82 49.23
N ALA A 592 4.50 32.60 49.74
CA ALA A 592 5.13 32.26 51.04
C ALA A 592 4.77 30.81 51.44
N VAL A 593 5.58 29.90 52.00
CA VAL A 593 6.95 29.83 52.58
C VAL A 593 7.25 28.32 52.81
N PRO A 594 8.53 27.86 52.90
CA PRO A 594 8.91 26.45 53.06
C PRO A 594 9.23 26.04 54.52
N SER A 595 9.26 24.73 54.82
CA SER A 595 9.77 24.14 56.08
C SER A 595 10.33 22.73 55.90
N GLU A 596 11.62 22.58 56.25
CA GLU A 596 12.43 21.46 56.79
C GLU A 596 11.66 20.40 57.63
N ALA A 597 12.13 19.20 58.01
CA ALA A 597 13.29 18.31 57.79
C ALA A 597 13.02 16.97 58.56
N ALA A 598 13.82 15.91 58.28
CA ALA A 598 14.22 14.75 59.13
C ALA A 598 14.23 13.44 58.29
N SER A 599 15.36 12.81 57.92
CA SER A 599 16.42 12.09 58.66
C SER A 599 16.01 10.74 59.30
N THR A 600 16.88 9.74 59.06
CA THR A 600 17.01 8.37 59.61
C THR A 600 16.07 7.30 59.02
N GLN A 601 16.47 6.08 58.62
CA GLN A 601 17.49 5.16 59.16
C GLN A 601 17.73 3.98 58.17
N THR A 602 18.99 3.57 57.93
CA THR A 602 19.41 2.18 57.60
C THR A 602 19.41 1.34 58.89
N PRO A 603 19.44 -0.03 58.93
CA PRO A 603 20.33 -0.95 58.16
C PRO A 603 19.61 -2.26 57.70
N ASN A 604 20.15 -3.16 56.88
CA ASN A 604 21.20 -4.16 57.16
C ASN A 604 21.33 -5.09 55.92
N ASP A 605 22.56 -5.36 55.51
CA ASP A 605 23.00 -6.62 54.86
C ASP A 605 23.17 -7.71 55.96
N PRO A 606 23.41 -9.03 55.73
CA PRO A 606 24.12 -9.61 54.57
C PRO A 606 23.72 -11.04 54.08
N ALA A 607 24.35 -11.42 52.95
CA ALA A 607 24.97 -12.72 52.60
C ALA A 607 24.17 -13.95 52.12
N THR A 608 24.82 -14.63 51.14
CA THR A 608 24.72 -16.05 50.70
C THR A 608 23.42 -16.40 49.95
N THR A 609 23.43 -16.94 48.72
CA THR A 609 24.28 -17.97 48.10
C THR A 609 24.13 -17.89 46.59
#